data_AF-A0A5N6ITB1-F1
#
_entry.id   AF-A0A5N6ITB1-F1
#
_cell.length_a   1.000
_cell.length_b   1.000
_cell.length_c   1.000
_cell.angle_alpha   90.00
_cell.angle_beta   90.00
_cell.angle_gamma   90.00
#
_symmetry.space_group_name_H-M   'P 1'
#
loop_
_entity.id
_entity.type
_entity.pdbx_description
1 polymer ?
#
loop_
_entity_poly.entity_id
_entity_poly.type
_entity_poly.pdbx_seq_one_letter_code
_entity_poly.pdbx_strand_id
1 'polypeptide(L)'
;MEGNAVHGGGSCQLALTYNRGQSFKVLKSIEGGCGVNKKWTFDIPKDAPSGEALFAWTWFNKVGNREMYMNCAMVTIGDANIHGNTTASSPDAAKKVIPGNNAPASRLSRRWGVQRATHDQAFQSLPELFIANVNGEGKCVTIEGEDVAFPLPGPNLVRKSDTKGYKCYENATFLGLKAH
;
A
#
# COMPACT_ATOMS: atom_id res chain seq x y z
N MET A 1 12.02 -11.99 1.19
CA MET A 1 12.66 -11.95 2.52
C MET A 1 13.01 -13.37 2.92
N GLU A 2 14.21 -13.58 3.45
CA GLU A 2 14.68 -14.89 3.86
C GLU A 2 14.60 -15.01 5.39
N GLY A 3 13.83 -15.99 5.84
CA GLY A 3 13.76 -16.44 7.23
C GLY A 3 13.58 -17.96 7.22
N ASN A 4 14.04 -18.63 8.28
CA ASN A 4 14.04 -20.10 8.37
C ASN A 4 12.74 -20.66 8.97
N ALA A 5 11.95 -19.83 9.66
CA ALA A 5 10.68 -20.23 10.24
C ALA A 5 9.52 -19.62 9.45
N VAL A 6 8.70 -20.47 8.83
CA VAL A 6 7.50 -20.05 8.09
C VAL A 6 6.27 -19.91 8.99
N HIS A 7 6.35 -20.33 10.26
CA HIS A 7 5.27 -20.20 11.26
C HIS A 7 3.87 -20.67 10.81
N GLY A 8 3.82 -21.74 10.00
CA GLY A 8 2.57 -22.24 9.41
C GLY A 8 1.97 -21.31 8.34
N GLY A 9 2.74 -20.33 7.87
CA GLY A 9 2.33 -19.24 7.03
C GLY A 9 1.69 -18.11 7.83
N GLY A 10 0.55 -17.63 7.37
CA GLY A 10 -0.16 -16.50 7.93
C GLY A 10 -0.66 -15.57 6.84
N SER A 11 -0.95 -14.34 7.20
CA SER A 11 -1.56 -13.36 6.29
C SER A 11 -0.71 -12.12 6.14
N CYS A 12 -0.71 -11.51 4.95
CA CYS A 12 0.14 -10.37 4.64
C CYS A 12 -0.60 -9.27 3.90
N GLN A 13 -0.12 -8.04 4.05
CA GLN A 13 -0.48 -6.93 3.17
C GLN A 13 0.76 -6.33 2.52
N LEU A 14 0.58 -5.91 1.26
CA LEU A 14 1.53 -5.09 0.53
C LEU A 14 0.95 -3.69 0.44
N ALA A 15 1.72 -2.68 0.81
CA ALA A 15 1.24 -1.30 0.85
C ALA A 15 2.29 -0.30 0.37
N LEU A 16 1.82 0.89 -0.04
CA LEU A 16 2.66 2.02 -0.40
C LEU A 16 2.37 3.23 0.49
N THR A 17 3.39 4.06 0.68
CA THR A 17 3.26 5.37 1.33
C THR A 17 4.10 6.40 0.59
N TYR A 18 3.55 7.61 0.46
CA TYR A 18 4.23 8.81 -0.04
C TYR A 18 4.45 9.86 1.06
N ASN A 19 3.91 9.62 2.26
CA ASN A 19 4.03 10.52 3.42
C ASN A 19 5.01 9.98 4.48
N ARG A 20 6.07 9.30 4.01
CA ARG A 20 7.16 8.80 4.86
C ARG A 20 6.68 7.85 5.97
N GLY A 21 5.66 7.04 5.71
CA GLY A 21 5.18 6.02 6.64
C GLY A 21 4.19 6.50 7.69
N GLN A 22 3.65 7.71 7.55
CA GLN A 22 2.55 8.16 8.41
C GLN A 22 1.24 7.41 8.12
N SER A 23 0.98 7.10 6.85
CA SER A 23 -0.15 6.25 6.44
C SER A 23 0.27 5.35 5.27
N PHE A 24 -0.33 4.17 5.19
CA PHE A 24 0.04 3.13 4.23
C PHE A 24 -1.21 2.63 3.52
N LYS A 25 -1.21 2.75 2.19
CA LYS A 25 -2.32 2.36 1.33
C LYS A 25 -2.13 0.94 0.82
N VAL A 26 -3.07 0.06 1.17
CA VAL A 26 -3.02 -1.37 0.84
C VAL A 26 -3.24 -1.59 -0.65
N LEU A 27 -2.25 -2.18 -1.31
CA LEU A 27 -2.30 -2.59 -2.71
C LEU A 27 -2.85 -4.00 -2.89
N LYS A 28 -2.46 -4.91 -1.98
CA LYS A 28 -2.75 -6.33 -2.07
C LYS A 28 -2.79 -6.96 -0.68
N SER A 29 -3.76 -7.82 -0.45
CA SER A 29 -3.87 -8.64 0.75
C SER A 29 -3.79 -10.12 0.38
N ILE A 30 -3.12 -10.90 1.21
CA ILE A 30 -3.02 -12.36 1.08
C ILE A 30 -3.46 -12.95 2.40
N GLU A 31 -4.59 -13.66 2.41
CA GLU A 31 -5.15 -14.28 3.61
C GLU A 31 -4.78 -15.76 3.63
N GLY A 32 -3.97 -16.14 4.61
CA GLY A 32 -3.39 -17.46 4.74
C GLY A 32 -2.24 -17.75 3.77
N GLY A 33 -1.37 -18.69 4.16
CA GLY A 33 -0.23 -19.19 3.38
C GLY A 33 0.77 -18.15 2.87
N CYS A 34 0.74 -16.92 3.36
CA CYS A 34 1.80 -15.95 3.15
C CYS A 34 3.03 -16.34 3.99
N GLY A 35 4.24 -16.03 3.51
CA GLY A 35 5.49 -16.43 4.17
C GLY A 35 5.97 -17.85 3.83
N VAL A 36 5.10 -18.71 3.27
CA VAL A 36 5.46 -20.06 2.79
C VAL A 36 6.12 -20.00 1.40
N ASN A 37 5.46 -19.33 0.44
CA ASN A 37 6.07 -19.03 -0.84
C ASN A 37 6.89 -17.74 -0.72
N LYS A 38 8.15 -17.77 -1.15
CA LYS A 38 9.07 -16.62 -1.07
C LYS A 38 8.98 -15.67 -2.28
N LYS A 39 8.23 -16.03 -3.32
CA LYS A 39 8.07 -15.26 -4.55
C LYS A 39 6.60 -14.94 -4.78
N TRP A 40 6.31 -13.66 -4.97
CA TRP A 40 4.97 -13.16 -5.30
C TRP A 40 5.11 -12.05 -6.32
N THR A 41 4.17 -12.00 -7.24
CA THR A 41 3.99 -10.87 -8.15
C THR A 41 2.79 -10.04 -7.71
N PHE A 42 2.89 -8.74 -7.93
CA PHE A 42 1.80 -7.80 -7.74
C PHE A 42 2.02 -6.65 -8.71
N ASP A 43 0.92 -6.03 -9.12
CA ASP A 43 0.94 -4.88 -9.98
C ASP A 43 0.82 -3.61 -9.14
N ILE A 44 1.58 -2.58 -9.52
CA ILE A 44 1.36 -1.24 -9.02
C ILE A 44 0.10 -0.70 -9.72
N PRO A 45 -0.93 -0.25 -8.99
CA PRO A 45 -2.10 0.35 -9.61
C PRO A 45 -1.69 1.51 -10.52
N LYS A 46 -2.34 1.62 -11.69
CA LYS A 46 -2.02 2.68 -12.67
C LYS A 46 -2.25 4.08 -12.14
N ASP A 47 -2.99 4.19 -11.05
CA ASP A 47 -3.32 5.38 -10.29
C ASP A 47 -2.42 5.66 -9.10
N ALA A 48 -1.42 4.81 -8.85
CA ALA A 48 -0.34 5.16 -7.93
C ALA A 48 0.41 6.40 -8.49
N PRO A 49 0.59 7.46 -7.68
CA PRO A 49 1.35 8.64 -8.10
C PRO A 49 2.79 8.28 -8.48
N SER A 50 3.34 8.87 -9.53
CA SER A 50 4.77 8.69 -9.83
C SER A 50 5.67 9.43 -8.85
N GLY A 51 6.85 8.87 -8.59
CA GLY A 51 7.85 9.44 -7.69
C GLY A 51 8.36 8.47 -6.63
N GLU A 52 9.10 9.01 -5.65
CA GLU A 52 9.62 8.23 -4.54
C GLU A 52 8.51 7.80 -3.58
N ALA A 53 8.51 6.53 -3.21
CA ALA A 53 7.59 5.95 -2.24
C ALA A 53 8.33 4.97 -1.33
N LEU A 54 7.74 4.65 -0.18
CA LEU A 54 8.13 3.47 0.59
C LEU A 54 7.10 2.38 0.35
N PHE A 55 7.59 1.21 -0.04
CA PHE A 55 6.86 -0.04 -0.08
C PHE A 55 6.98 -0.74 1.26
N ALA A 56 5.87 -1.28 1.77
CA ALA A 56 5.82 -2.08 2.97
C ALA A 56 5.24 -3.47 2.68
N TRP A 57 5.90 -4.50 3.19
CA TRP A 57 5.36 -5.84 3.37
C TRP A 57 5.12 -6.06 4.85
N THR A 58 3.89 -6.38 5.23
CA THR A 58 3.56 -6.83 6.59
C THR A 58 3.16 -8.30 6.59
N TRP A 59 3.42 -8.98 7.70
CA TRP A 59 3.04 -10.36 7.91
C TRP A 59 2.63 -10.63 9.36
N PHE A 60 1.49 -11.29 9.51
CA PHE A 60 0.98 -11.82 10.77
C PHE A 60 1.09 -13.34 10.71
N ASN A 61 1.96 -13.90 11.55
CA ASN A 61 2.25 -15.33 11.58
C ASN A 61 1.06 -16.12 12.13
N LYS A 62 0.80 -17.29 11.54
CA LYS A 62 -0.29 -18.17 11.99
C LYS A 62 0.04 -18.81 13.35
N VAL A 63 1.24 -19.36 13.49
CA VAL A 63 1.67 -20.16 14.67
C VAL A 63 2.83 -19.47 15.41
N GLY A 64 2.83 -19.53 16.75
CA GLY A 64 3.89 -19.00 17.61
C GLY A 64 3.47 -17.75 18.40
N ASN A 65 4.41 -16.84 18.66
CA ASN A 65 4.09 -15.59 19.34
C ASN A 65 3.17 -14.72 18.46
N ARG A 66 2.38 -13.85 19.09
CA ARG A 66 1.51 -12.92 18.37
C ARG A 66 2.37 -11.74 17.93
N GLU A 67 2.86 -11.78 16.69
CA GLU A 67 3.84 -10.83 16.16
C GLU A 67 3.28 -10.10 14.93
N MET A 68 3.86 -8.94 14.65
CA MET A 68 3.67 -8.24 13.38
C MET A 68 5.04 -8.01 12.79
N TYR A 69 5.32 -8.68 11.68
CA TYR A 69 6.52 -8.46 10.91
C TYR A 69 6.25 -7.34 9.89
N MET A 70 7.23 -6.47 9.70
CA MET A 70 7.17 -5.41 8.69
C MET A 70 8.55 -5.22 8.09
N ASN A 71 8.64 -5.24 6.76
CA ASN A 71 9.84 -4.84 6.03
C ASN A 71 9.50 -3.74 5.03
N CYS A 72 10.35 -2.71 4.97
CA CYS A 72 10.16 -1.56 4.10
C CYS A 72 11.27 -1.49 3.05
N ALA A 73 10.91 -1.06 1.84
CA ALA A 73 11.84 -0.78 0.77
C ALA A 73 11.53 0.60 0.16
N MET A 74 12.55 1.41 -0.05
CA MET A 74 12.41 2.62 -0.86
C MET A 74 12.29 2.23 -2.33
N VAL A 75 11.29 2.76 -3.02
CA VAL A 75 10.98 2.45 -4.42
C VAL A 75 10.70 3.74 -5.19
N THR A 76 10.88 3.68 -6.51
CA THR A 76 10.49 4.75 -7.42
C THR A 76 9.36 4.23 -8.29
N ILE A 77 8.19 4.85 -8.20
CA ILE A 77 7.04 4.54 -9.03
C ILE A 77 7.16 5.32 -10.34
N GLY A 78 7.23 4.58 -11.44
CA GLY A 78 7.27 5.14 -12.79
C GLY A 78 5.89 5.62 -13.25
N ASP A 79 5.87 6.49 -14.26
CA ASP A 79 4.63 6.92 -14.90
C ASP A 79 3.96 5.75 -15.64
N ALA A 80 2.67 5.51 -15.38
CA ALA A 80 1.88 4.48 -16.05
C ALA A 80 1.79 4.61 -17.59
N ASN A 81 2.27 5.73 -18.16
CA ASN A 81 2.30 6.03 -19.58
C ASN A 81 3.69 5.85 -20.24
N ILE A 82 4.74 5.49 -19.49
CA ILE A 82 6.08 5.27 -20.05
C ILE A 82 6.31 3.77 -20.18
N HIS A 83 5.64 3.13 -21.15
CA HIS A 83 6.18 1.94 -21.81
C HIS A 83 6.70 2.36 -23.19
N GLY A 84 7.74 3.18 -23.16
CA GLY A 84 8.53 3.58 -24.32
C GLY A 84 10.00 3.53 -23.93
N ASN A 85 10.75 2.67 -24.60
CA ASN A 85 12.20 2.59 -24.53
C ASN A 85 12.84 3.97 -24.83
N THR A 86 13.16 4.74 -23.79
CA THR A 86 14.06 5.88 -23.90
C THR A 86 14.90 6.00 -22.64
N THR A 87 16.18 5.67 -22.79
CA THR A 87 17.27 6.13 -21.93
C THR A 87 17.20 7.65 -21.81
N ALA A 88 16.95 8.18 -20.62
CA ALA A 88 17.17 9.60 -20.35
C ALA A 88 17.55 9.81 -18.88
N SER A 89 18.81 10.19 -18.73
CA SER A 89 19.53 10.65 -17.56
C SER A 89 18.77 11.73 -16.79
N SER A 90 18.89 11.69 -15.46
CA SER A 90 18.74 12.87 -14.59
C SER A 90 19.61 14.03 -15.12
N PRO A 91 19.18 15.31 -15.05
CA PRO A 91 19.48 16.04 -13.82
C PRO A 91 18.44 17.08 -13.38
N ASP A 92 18.60 17.47 -12.12
CA ASP A 92 18.22 18.73 -11.49
C ASP A 92 17.96 19.93 -12.43
N ALA A 93 16.79 20.56 -12.28
CA ALA A 93 16.61 22.01 -12.10
C ALA A 93 15.14 22.41 -12.32
N ALA A 94 14.38 22.54 -11.23
CA ALA A 94 13.19 23.38 -11.23
C ALA A 94 13.62 24.86 -11.36
N LYS A 95 13.88 25.33 -12.59
CA LYS A 95 13.99 26.76 -12.89
C LYS A 95 12.66 27.30 -13.39
N LYS A 96 11.93 27.92 -12.48
CA LYS A 96 10.76 28.76 -12.73
C LYS A 96 11.18 29.96 -13.59
N VAL A 97 10.77 29.97 -14.85
CA VAL A 97 10.82 31.16 -15.72
C VAL A 97 9.38 31.45 -16.15
N ILE A 98 8.84 32.57 -15.69
CA ILE A 98 7.60 33.15 -16.22
C ILE A 98 8.01 34.29 -17.15
N PRO A 99 7.57 34.30 -18.42
CA PRO A 99 7.38 35.56 -19.12
C PRO A 99 5.94 35.70 -19.62
N GLY A 100 5.37 36.87 -19.30
CA GLY A 100 4.46 37.68 -20.13
C GLY A 100 3.32 37.00 -20.91
N ASN A 101 2.09 37.31 -20.50
CA ASN A 101 0.85 37.10 -21.25
C ASN A 101 0.91 37.68 -22.68
N ASN A 102 0.42 36.94 -23.67
CA ASN A 102 -0.58 37.36 -24.67
C ASN A 102 -0.70 36.34 -25.84
N ALA A 103 -1.60 35.35 -25.72
CA ALA A 103 -2.23 34.61 -26.83
C ALA A 103 -3.38 33.73 -26.27
N PRO A 104 -4.49 33.48 -27.01
CA PRO A 104 -5.62 32.73 -26.46
C PRO A 104 -5.21 31.26 -26.30
N ALA A 105 -5.11 30.80 -25.06
CA ALA A 105 -4.74 29.43 -24.76
C ALA A 105 -5.81 28.48 -25.32
N SER A 106 -5.43 27.76 -26.37
CA SER A 106 -6.12 26.57 -26.85
C SER A 106 -6.27 25.54 -25.72
N ARG A 107 -7.40 24.84 -25.74
CA ARG A 107 -7.96 24.00 -24.66
C ARG A 107 -7.19 22.70 -24.38
N LEU A 108 -5.87 22.74 -24.15
CA LEU A 108 -5.06 21.53 -23.91
C LEU A 108 -4.38 21.46 -22.53
N SER A 109 -4.34 22.54 -21.76
CA SER A 109 -3.68 22.58 -20.44
C SER A 109 -4.57 22.18 -19.25
N ARG A 110 -5.89 22.04 -19.42
CA ARG A 110 -6.82 21.69 -18.31
C ARG A 110 -6.97 20.18 -18.06
N ARG A 111 -6.46 19.32 -18.95
CA ARG A 111 -6.71 17.87 -18.88
C ARG A 111 -5.71 17.14 -17.97
N TRP A 112 -4.44 17.57 -17.95
CA TRP A 112 -3.37 16.96 -17.16
C TRP A 112 -3.50 17.21 -15.65
N GLY A 113 -3.88 18.42 -15.24
CA GLY A 113 -4.09 18.76 -13.82
C GLY A 113 -5.28 18.03 -13.19
N VAL A 114 -6.33 17.78 -13.97
CA VAL A 114 -7.51 17.03 -13.52
C VAL A 114 -7.19 15.53 -13.40
N GLN A 115 -6.45 14.96 -14.36
CA GLN A 115 -6.08 13.54 -14.32
C GLN A 115 -5.18 13.21 -13.11
N ARG A 116 -4.16 14.03 -12.82
CA ARG A 116 -3.29 13.81 -11.66
C ARG A 116 -4.06 13.86 -10.34
N ALA A 117 -4.97 14.83 -10.18
CA ALA A 117 -5.82 14.94 -8.99
C ALA A 117 -6.75 13.72 -8.82
N THR A 118 -7.31 13.18 -9.91
CA THR A 118 -8.15 11.97 -9.85
C THR A 118 -7.37 10.70 -9.55
N HIS A 119 -6.13 10.59 -10.03
CA HIS A 119 -5.25 9.45 -9.72
C HIS A 119 -4.81 9.48 -8.26
N ASP A 120 -4.39 10.64 -7.75
CA ASP A 120 -4.09 10.83 -6.33
C ASP A 120 -5.29 10.43 -5.46
N GLN A 121 -6.51 10.85 -5.84
CA GLN A 121 -7.72 10.52 -5.08
C GLN A 121 -8.05 9.01 -5.09
N ALA A 122 -7.84 8.33 -6.22
CA ALA A 122 -8.09 6.89 -6.33
C ALA A 122 -7.11 6.09 -5.46
N PHE A 123 -5.81 6.41 -5.51
CA PHE A 123 -4.82 5.81 -4.62
C PHE A 123 -5.12 6.12 -3.15
N GLN A 124 -5.50 7.35 -2.81
CA GLN A 124 -5.83 7.73 -1.43
C GLN A 124 -7.09 7.05 -0.90
N SER A 125 -7.98 6.59 -1.78
CA SER A 125 -9.19 5.83 -1.41
C SER A 125 -8.90 4.38 -1.02
N LEU A 126 -7.69 3.88 -1.27
CA LEU A 126 -7.28 2.56 -0.83
C LEU A 126 -7.29 2.47 0.71
N PRO A 127 -7.57 1.28 1.27
CA PRO A 127 -7.58 1.10 2.72
C PRO A 127 -6.24 1.39 3.39
N GLU A 128 -6.34 1.80 4.66
CA GLU A 128 -5.19 1.83 5.56
C GLU A 128 -4.71 0.41 5.91
N LEU A 129 -3.42 0.29 6.13
CA LEU A 129 -2.76 -0.94 6.55
C LEU A 129 -3.30 -1.43 7.90
N PHE A 130 -3.58 -2.72 8.01
CA PHE A 130 -4.02 -3.34 9.25
C PHE A 130 -2.86 -3.41 10.26
N ILE A 131 -3.12 -3.03 11.50
CA ILE A 131 -2.16 -3.03 12.60
C ILE A 131 -2.67 -3.93 13.73
N ALA A 132 -1.83 -4.83 14.21
CA ALA A 132 -2.08 -5.66 15.38
C ALA A 132 -0.77 -6.04 16.08
N ASN A 133 -0.85 -6.56 17.30
CA ASN A 133 0.28 -7.12 18.08
C ASN A 133 1.39 -6.12 18.48
N VAL A 134 1.26 -4.83 18.13
CA VAL A 134 2.27 -3.78 18.42
C VAL A 134 1.74 -2.68 19.35
N ASN A 135 0.66 -2.94 20.10
CA ASN A 135 -0.01 -1.97 20.97
C ASN A 135 -0.45 -0.67 20.25
N GLY A 136 -0.72 -0.74 18.94
CA GLY A 136 -1.17 0.37 18.09
C GLY A 136 -2.67 0.68 18.19
N GLU A 137 -3.17 1.46 17.23
CA GLU A 137 -4.59 1.78 17.06
C GLU A 137 -5.46 0.51 17.05
N GLY A 138 -6.68 0.59 17.56
CA GLY A 138 -7.60 -0.55 17.65
C GLY A 138 -7.24 -1.60 18.72
N LYS A 139 -6.03 -1.54 19.29
CA LYS A 139 -5.50 -2.51 20.26
C LYS A 139 -5.67 -3.96 19.80
N CYS A 140 -5.47 -4.19 18.51
CA CYS A 140 -5.76 -5.49 17.92
C CYS A 140 -4.71 -6.53 18.30
N VAL A 141 -5.17 -7.75 18.59
CA VAL A 141 -4.35 -8.93 18.86
C VAL A 141 -4.82 -10.08 17.96
N THR A 142 -3.89 -10.69 17.23
CA THR A 142 -4.17 -11.86 16.37
C THR A 142 -4.39 -13.12 17.19
N ILE A 143 -5.14 -14.08 16.64
CA ILE A 143 -5.42 -15.36 17.29
C ILE A 143 -4.43 -16.42 16.78
N GLU A 144 -3.84 -17.19 17.70
CA GLU A 144 -2.94 -18.29 17.32
C GLU A 144 -3.67 -19.42 16.60
N GLY A 145 -3.07 -19.92 15.53
CA GLY A 145 -3.63 -20.99 14.70
C GLY A 145 -4.61 -20.50 13.62
N GLU A 146 -4.96 -19.22 13.61
CA GLU A 146 -5.90 -18.63 12.65
C GLU A 146 -5.19 -17.70 11.66
N ASP A 147 -5.71 -17.66 10.43
CA ASP A 147 -5.29 -16.68 9.43
C ASP A 147 -6.14 -15.41 9.58
N VAL A 148 -5.49 -14.24 9.58
CA VAL A 148 -6.17 -12.94 9.64
C VAL A 148 -6.97 -12.70 8.37
N ALA A 149 -8.29 -12.59 8.49
CA ALA A 149 -9.14 -11.99 7.45
C ALA A 149 -9.09 -10.47 7.61
N PHE A 150 -8.49 -9.74 6.66
CA PHE A 150 -8.34 -8.30 6.82
C PHE A 150 -9.73 -7.62 6.71
N PRO A 151 -10.12 -6.76 7.66
CA PRO A 151 -11.41 -6.07 7.59
C PRO A 151 -11.56 -5.20 6.35
N LEU A 152 -10.46 -4.58 5.91
CA LEU A 152 -10.38 -3.84 4.65
C LEU A 152 -9.21 -4.38 3.81
N PRO A 153 -9.40 -5.47 3.05
CA PRO A 153 -8.31 -6.12 2.31
C PRO A 153 -7.86 -5.35 1.06
N GLY A 154 -8.62 -4.33 0.66
CA GLY A 154 -8.43 -3.62 -0.61
C GLY A 154 -8.96 -4.41 -1.81
N PRO A 155 -8.77 -3.89 -3.04
CA PRO A 155 -9.34 -4.47 -4.25
C PRO A 155 -8.68 -5.79 -4.68
N ASN A 156 -7.42 -6.03 -4.28
CA ASN A 156 -6.65 -7.20 -4.69
C ASN A 156 -6.45 -8.16 -3.52
N LEU A 157 -7.47 -8.99 -3.26
CA LEU A 157 -7.43 -10.03 -2.24
C LEU A 157 -7.05 -11.38 -2.86
N VAL A 158 -6.04 -12.04 -2.31
CA VAL A 158 -5.63 -13.40 -2.67
C VAL A 158 -5.99 -14.35 -1.54
N ARG A 159 -6.90 -15.27 -1.86
CA ARG A 159 -7.57 -16.17 -0.90
C ARG A 159 -8.38 -15.38 0.13
N LYS A 160 -9.42 -16.01 0.65
CA LYS A 160 -10.22 -15.48 1.73
C LYS A 160 -10.06 -16.44 2.90
N SER A 161 -9.73 -15.92 4.08
CA SER A 161 -9.71 -16.72 5.30
C SER A 161 -11.15 -17.01 5.75
N ASP A 162 -11.39 -18.23 6.21
CA ASP A 162 -12.68 -18.64 6.79
C ASP A 162 -12.84 -18.15 8.24
N THR A 163 -11.73 -17.75 8.87
CA THR A 163 -11.70 -17.23 10.23
C THR A 163 -11.43 -15.74 10.23
N LYS A 164 -11.87 -15.04 11.29
CA LYS A 164 -11.49 -13.64 11.49
C LYS A 164 -10.00 -13.52 11.80
N GLY A 165 -9.46 -14.34 12.70
CA GLY A 165 -8.03 -14.36 13.05
C GLY A 165 -7.55 -13.23 13.95
N TYR A 166 -8.42 -12.37 14.47
CA TYR A 166 -8.05 -11.29 15.38
C TYR A 166 -9.20 -10.79 16.28
N LYS A 167 -8.84 -10.15 17.39
CA LYS A 167 -9.72 -9.36 18.26
C LYS A 167 -9.18 -7.93 18.34
N CYS A 168 -10.06 -6.94 18.41
CA CYS A 168 -9.70 -5.54 18.64
C CYS A 168 -10.56 -5.01 19.79
N TYR A 169 -10.01 -4.08 20.56
CA TYR A 169 -10.64 -3.55 21.77
C TYR A 169 -10.94 -2.04 21.67
N GLU A 170 -10.43 -1.39 20.63
CA GLU A 170 -10.69 0.01 20.32
C GLU A 170 -11.06 0.15 18.83
N ASN A 171 -11.54 1.34 18.46
CA ASN A 171 -11.78 1.67 17.06
C ASN A 171 -10.46 1.93 16.33
N ALA A 172 -10.45 1.61 15.05
CA ALA A 172 -9.37 2.02 14.16
C ALA A 172 -9.89 2.24 12.73
N THR A 173 -9.23 3.13 11.99
CA THR A 173 -9.57 3.43 10.59
C THR A 173 -9.50 2.20 9.68
N PHE A 174 -8.52 1.32 9.89
CA PHE A 174 -8.37 0.08 9.14
C PHE A 174 -9.45 -0.99 9.46
N LEU A 175 -10.31 -0.77 10.46
CA LEU A 175 -11.42 -1.68 10.80
C LEU A 175 -12.71 -1.39 10.01
N GLY A 176 -12.71 -0.39 9.12
CA GLY A 176 -13.88 -0.07 8.30
C GLY A 176 -15.02 0.64 9.04
N LEU A 177 -14.78 1.04 10.30
CA LEU A 177 -15.69 1.93 11.01
C LEU A 177 -15.52 3.34 10.44
N LYS A 178 -16.59 3.91 9.87
CA LYS A 178 -16.58 5.30 9.43
C LYS A 178 -16.32 6.18 10.65
N ALA A 179 -15.37 7.11 10.55
CA ALA A 179 -15.27 8.20 11.50
C ALA A 179 -16.64 8.91 11.54
N HIS A 180 -17.30 8.85 12.69
CA HIS A 180 -18.56 9.58 12.94
C HIS A 180 -18.28 11.05 13.16
#